data_AF-A0AAX4JUP4-F1
#
_entry.id   AF-A0AAX4JUP4-F1
#
_cell.length_a   1.000
_cell.length_b   1.000
_cell.length_c   1.000
_cell.angle_alpha   90.00
_cell.angle_beta   90.00
_cell.angle_gamma   90.00
#
_symmetry.space_group_name_H-M   'P 1'
#
loop_
_entity.id
_entity.type
_entity.pdbx_description
1 polymer ?
#
loop_
_entity_poly.entity_id
_entity_poly.type
_entity_poly.pdbx_seq_one_letter_code
_entity_poly.pdbx_strand_id
1 'polypeptide(L)'
;MSLTPSTNQLPTAFRIVRQILSNSSAAEGLTTKELVKEALKLYQSENPNSSSSSIASSSSSSSQQESINVKGKGKNVVTSTKKDKGINVIPDGHPFISTSYLKSRILSRLESQDLLIKVPKKTQTSSTSSSSISSNSTSSSSSGTGSGGGKQIFVWKINEPKQSNLNTPKWNFPEHWNKLIEGTSTPGQLYFEYQQNLIARKEEEKQRGLDSGKVLRTEKQIWENENRLPILTTNLERLHLNKRKSLSRPKKERKRLELFQSVPLINEGQSTSTAQAA
;
A
#
# COMPACT_ATOMS: atom_id res chain seq x y z
N MET A 1 31.13 9.93 20.37
CA MET A 1 29.74 10.34 20.07
C MET A 1 29.23 9.47 18.92
N SER A 2 28.72 8.28 19.21
CA SER A 2 28.19 7.34 18.20
C SER A 2 26.79 7.77 17.78
N LEU A 3 26.67 8.29 16.56
CA LEU A 3 25.42 8.78 15.96
C LEU A 3 24.64 7.68 15.21
N THR A 4 24.85 6.40 15.53
CA THR A 4 24.06 5.31 14.96
C THR A 4 22.95 4.93 15.94
N PRO A 5 21.66 5.11 15.59
CA PRO A 5 20.58 4.60 16.42
C PRO A 5 20.72 3.07 16.51
N SER A 6 20.58 2.55 17.73
CA SER A 6 20.52 1.12 18.02
C SER A 6 19.63 0.41 16.99
N THR A 7 20.20 -0.51 16.23
CA THR A 7 19.50 -1.30 15.19
C THR A 7 18.36 -2.17 15.76
N ASN A 8 18.29 -2.33 17.09
CA ASN A 8 17.29 -3.13 17.81
C ASN A 8 15.98 -2.38 18.16
N GLN A 9 15.85 -1.09 17.83
CA GLN A 9 14.64 -0.32 18.18
C GLN A 9 13.47 -0.51 17.21
N LEU A 10 13.73 -0.97 15.99
CA LEU A 10 12.69 -1.08 14.96
C LEU A 10 11.71 -2.24 15.20
N PRO A 11 12.16 -3.48 15.53
CA PRO A 11 11.24 -4.59 15.80
C PRO A 11 10.38 -4.34 17.03
N THR A 12 10.96 -3.73 18.07
CA THR A 12 10.25 -3.34 19.29
C THR A 12 9.22 -2.23 19.02
N ALA A 13 9.56 -1.25 18.18
CA ALA A 13 8.59 -0.24 17.73
C ALA A 13 7.41 -0.87 16.98
N PHE A 14 7.66 -1.84 16.09
CA PHE A 14 6.59 -2.56 15.39
C PHE A 14 5.72 -3.37 16.35
N ARG A 15 6.31 -4.02 17.35
CA ARG A 15 5.58 -4.74 18.41
C ARG A 15 4.58 -3.83 19.11
N ILE A 16 5.03 -2.65 19.54
CA ILE A 16 4.20 -1.69 20.27
C ILE A 16 3.06 -1.19 19.38
N VAL A 17 3.34 -0.81 18.13
CA VAL A 17 2.30 -0.34 17.21
C VAL A 17 1.25 -1.42 16.97
N ARG A 18 1.67 -2.68 16.76
CA ARG A 18 0.75 -3.81 16.61
C ARG A 18 -0.10 -4.02 17.86
N GLN A 19 0.54 -4.06 19.04
CA GLN A 19 -0.13 -4.27 20.32
C GLN A 19 -1.20 -3.21 20.59
N ILE A 20 -0.87 -1.93 20.37
CA ILE A 20 -1.80 -0.81 20.54
C ILE A 20 -2.99 -0.95 19.59
N LEU A 21 -2.73 -1.18 18.31
CA LEU A 21 -3.79 -1.22 17.29
C LEU A 21 -4.60 -2.52 17.33
N SER A 22 -4.08 -3.60 17.91
CA SER A 22 -4.81 -4.86 18.11
C SER A 22 -5.78 -4.82 19.29
N ASN A 23 -5.63 -3.86 20.20
CA ASN A 23 -6.54 -3.72 21.33
C ASN A 23 -7.93 -3.30 20.83
N SER A 24 -9.00 -3.86 21.39
CA SER A 24 -10.37 -3.62 20.93
C SER A 24 -10.78 -2.14 20.92
N SER A 25 -10.15 -1.31 21.77
CA SER A 25 -10.33 0.15 21.79
C SER A 25 -9.85 0.86 20.51
N ALA A 26 -9.01 0.21 19.70
CA ALA A 26 -8.39 0.76 18.51
C ALA A 26 -9.06 0.31 17.20
N ALA A 27 -10.19 -0.41 17.25
CA ALA A 27 -10.93 -0.85 16.07
C ALA A 27 -11.37 0.34 15.17
N GLU A 28 -11.67 1.49 15.79
CA GLU A 28 -11.99 2.73 15.08
C GLU A 28 -10.76 3.46 14.51
N GLY A 29 -9.55 2.99 14.84
CA GLY A 29 -8.27 3.57 14.46
C GLY A 29 -7.81 4.67 15.41
N LEU A 30 -6.50 4.79 15.55
CA LEU A 30 -5.85 5.77 16.44
C LEU A 30 -5.12 6.84 15.63
N THR A 31 -5.22 8.09 16.06
CA THR A 31 -4.39 9.16 15.51
C THR A 31 -2.94 8.97 15.95
N THR A 32 -1.98 9.57 15.23
CA THR A 32 -0.56 9.50 15.64
C THR A 32 -0.33 10.05 17.05
N LYS A 33 -1.12 11.04 17.48
CA LYS A 33 -1.00 11.58 18.84
C LYS A 33 -1.48 10.58 19.89
N GLU A 34 -2.57 9.87 19.63
CA GLU A 34 -3.11 8.84 20.52
C GLU A 34 -2.17 7.63 20.55
N LEU A 35 -1.63 7.19 19.41
CA LEU A 35 -0.61 6.14 19.33
C LEU A 35 0.60 6.45 20.22
N VAL A 36 1.09 7.69 20.19
CA VAL A 36 2.22 8.10 21.04
C VAL A 36 1.83 8.07 22.51
N LYS A 37 0.64 8.54 22.88
CA LYS A 37 0.17 8.52 24.27
C LYS A 37 0.03 7.09 24.80
N GLU A 38 -0.55 6.18 24.03
CA GLU A 38 -0.67 4.78 24.42
C GLU A 38 0.68 4.07 24.49
N ALA A 39 1.58 4.35 23.54
CA ALA A 39 2.93 3.81 23.58
C ALA A 39 3.70 4.27 24.82
N LEU A 40 3.58 5.54 25.20
CA LEU A 40 4.18 6.05 26.44
C LEU A 40 3.58 5.37 27.68
N LYS A 41 2.27 5.13 27.69
CA LYS A 41 1.60 4.42 28.79
C LYS A 41 2.12 2.98 28.91
N LEU A 42 2.27 2.26 27.79
CA LEU A 42 2.84 0.91 27.76
C LEU A 42 4.30 0.91 28.22
N TYR A 43 5.09 1.86 27.74
CA TYR A 43 6.50 1.97 28.11
C TYR A 43 6.69 2.27 29.60
N GLN A 44 5.87 3.14 30.19
CA GLN A 44 5.87 3.41 31.63
C GLN A 44 5.48 2.20 32.46
N SER A 45 4.52 1.40 31.99
CA SER A 45 4.16 0.16 32.68
C SER A 45 5.25 -0.92 32.61
N GLU A 46 6.03 -0.94 31.52
CA GLU A 46 7.13 -1.90 31.33
C GLU A 46 8.43 -1.43 32.01
N ASN A 47 8.62 -0.10 32.17
CA ASN A 47 9.81 0.51 32.77
C ASN A 47 9.44 1.58 33.83
N PRO A 48 9.02 1.18 35.04
CA PRO A 48 8.64 2.14 36.09
C PRO A 48 9.77 3.11 36.48
N ASN A 49 11.04 2.70 36.31
CA ASN A 49 12.22 3.48 36.70
C ASN A 49 12.74 4.47 35.65
N SER A 50 12.22 4.48 34.41
CA SER A 50 12.69 5.46 33.40
C SER A 50 12.08 6.85 33.60
N SER A 51 11.06 6.95 34.45
CA SER A 51 10.31 8.19 34.70
C SER A 51 11.03 9.14 35.67
N SER A 52 12.01 8.65 36.43
CA SER A 52 12.68 9.38 37.50
C SER A 52 13.96 10.10 37.08
N SER A 53 14.50 9.85 35.88
CA SER A 53 15.74 10.49 35.41
C SER A 53 15.52 11.76 34.58
N SER A 54 14.34 11.98 34.00
CA SER A 54 14.09 13.15 33.13
C SER A 54 13.65 14.42 33.85
N ILE A 55 13.51 14.42 35.18
CA ILE A 55 13.19 15.63 35.97
C ILE A 55 14.44 16.21 36.66
N ALA A 56 15.56 15.47 36.71
CA ALA A 56 16.69 15.83 37.58
C ALA A 56 17.99 16.27 36.85
N SER A 57 17.94 16.65 35.57
CA SER A 57 19.17 16.99 34.81
C SER A 57 19.04 18.29 34.03
N SER A 58 18.84 19.40 34.72
CA SER A 58 19.11 20.75 34.18
C SER A 58 19.52 21.72 35.28
N SER A 59 20.60 21.42 36.00
CA SER A 59 21.24 22.40 36.87
C SER A 59 22.69 22.03 37.18
N SER A 60 23.62 22.44 36.30
CA SER A 60 24.99 22.77 36.69
C SER A 60 25.77 23.41 35.52
N SER A 61 26.13 24.70 35.69
CA SER A 61 27.36 25.39 35.26
C SER A 61 27.85 25.23 33.80
N SER A 62 28.14 26.29 33.05
CA SER A 62 29.14 27.29 33.42
C SER A 62 28.93 28.65 32.74
N SER A 63 29.21 29.67 33.52
CA SER A 63 29.51 31.04 33.14
C SER A 63 30.81 31.13 32.33
N GLN A 64 30.77 31.82 31.17
CA GLN A 64 31.82 32.76 30.79
C GLN A 64 31.24 33.78 29.79
N GLN A 65 31.26 35.03 30.23
CA GLN A 65 30.97 36.22 29.45
C GLN A 65 32.08 36.42 28.44
N GLU A 66 31.74 36.66 27.17
CA GLU A 66 32.52 37.55 26.31
C GLU A 66 31.58 38.19 25.28
N SER A 67 31.39 39.49 25.42
CA SER A 67 30.54 40.33 24.59
C SER A 67 31.30 40.75 23.33
N ILE A 68 30.91 40.22 22.18
CA ILE A 68 31.29 40.78 20.88
C ILE A 68 30.04 41.36 20.21
N ASN A 69 30.02 42.69 20.15
CA ASN A 69 28.96 43.51 19.63
C ASN A 69 29.07 43.54 18.09
N VAL A 70 28.29 42.71 17.38
CA VAL A 70 28.22 42.76 15.90
C VAL A 70 26.84 43.25 15.45
N LYS A 71 26.87 44.45 14.89
CA LYS A 71 25.76 45.21 14.31
C LYS A 71 25.29 44.56 12.99
N GLY A 72 24.30 43.68 13.07
CA GLY A 72 23.67 43.03 11.91
C GLY A 72 22.17 43.29 11.82
N LYS A 73 21.73 43.90 10.72
CA LYS A 73 20.33 44.17 10.37
C LYS A 73 19.53 42.87 10.15
N GLY A 74 18.37 42.75 10.79
CA GLY A 74 17.20 42.09 10.18
C GLY A 74 16.69 40.79 10.81
N LYS A 75 15.55 40.91 11.49
CA LYS A 75 14.41 39.96 11.52
C LYS A 75 14.69 38.48 11.87
N ASN A 76 14.64 38.13 13.15
CA ASN A 76 13.48 37.41 13.75
C ASN A 76 13.80 37.08 15.20
N VAL A 77 13.15 37.83 16.10
CA VAL A 77 13.02 37.49 17.50
C VAL A 77 12.08 36.28 17.58
N VAL A 78 12.61 35.08 17.78
CA VAL A 78 11.82 33.95 18.31
C VAL A 78 11.91 34.03 19.82
N THR A 79 11.10 34.91 20.40
CA THR A 79 10.65 34.83 21.78
C THR A 79 9.57 33.75 21.85
N SER A 80 9.96 32.48 21.92
CA SER A 80 9.03 31.42 22.36
C SER A 80 8.90 31.50 23.88
N THR A 81 8.03 32.41 24.31
CA THR A 81 7.53 32.54 25.66
C THR A 81 6.38 31.55 25.87
N LYS A 82 6.41 30.81 26.98
CA LYS A 82 5.27 30.21 27.70
C LYS A 82 4.16 29.57 26.84
N LYS A 83 4.48 28.54 26.04
CA LYS A 83 3.49 27.55 25.54
C LYS A 83 4.03 26.11 25.51
N ASP A 84 4.96 25.74 26.39
CA ASP A 84 5.42 24.36 26.56
C ASP A 84 4.44 23.51 27.40
N LYS A 85 3.15 23.57 27.05
CA LYS A 85 2.14 22.65 27.57
C LYS A 85 1.95 21.53 26.55
N GLY A 86 2.66 20.42 26.77
CA GLY A 86 2.30 19.12 26.19
C GLY A 86 2.88 18.81 24.82
N ILE A 87 4.14 19.19 24.55
CA ILE A 87 4.93 18.41 23.60
C ILE A 87 5.01 17.02 24.26
N ASN A 88 4.39 16.00 23.66
CA ASN A 88 4.60 14.61 24.07
C ASN A 88 6.08 14.29 23.82
N VAL A 89 6.96 14.74 24.72
CA VAL A 89 8.38 14.49 24.70
C VAL A 89 8.52 13.01 24.97
N ILE A 90 8.89 12.28 23.93
CA ILE A 90 9.16 10.86 24.02
C ILE A 90 10.45 10.71 24.85
N PRO A 91 10.46 9.94 25.95
CA PRO A 91 11.65 9.75 26.76
C PRO A 91 12.81 9.19 25.95
N ASP A 92 14.02 9.59 26.31
CA ASP A 92 15.24 9.04 25.72
C ASP A 92 15.29 7.52 25.96
N GLY A 93 15.56 6.75 24.90
CA GLY A 93 15.55 5.28 24.93
C GLY A 93 14.21 4.64 24.52
N HIS A 94 13.14 5.41 24.34
CA HIS A 94 11.88 4.88 23.80
C HIS A 94 12.04 4.47 22.31
N PRO A 95 11.45 3.33 21.87
CA PRO A 95 11.67 2.78 20.52
C PRO A 95 11.17 3.67 19.37
N PHE A 96 10.26 4.60 19.65
CA PHE A 96 9.82 5.58 18.66
C PHE A 96 10.82 6.71 18.40
N ILE A 97 11.81 6.96 19.27
CA ILE A 97 12.84 8.02 19.21
C ILE A 97 12.25 9.45 19.17
N SER A 98 11.38 9.74 18.20
CA SER A 98 10.62 10.98 18.07
C SER A 98 9.29 10.72 17.37
N THR A 99 8.36 11.67 17.47
CA THR A 99 7.08 11.60 16.73
C THR A 99 7.29 11.65 15.21
N SER A 100 8.39 12.27 14.74
CA SER A 100 8.78 12.30 13.33
C SER A 100 9.28 10.93 12.86
N TYR A 101 10.09 10.25 13.67
CA TYR A 101 10.58 8.91 13.37
C TYR A 101 9.44 7.89 13.30
N LEU A 102 8.47 7.96 14.24
CA LEU A 102 7.23 7.17 14.16
C LEU A 102 6.51 7.35 12.82
N LYS A 103 6.29 8.59 12.38
CA LYS A 103 5.60 8.87 11.10
C LYS A 103 6.39 8.42 9.88
N SER A 104 7.66 8.79 9.82
CA SER A 104 8.48 8.70 8.59
C SER A 104 9.18 7.36 8.41
N ARG A 105 9.41 6.60 9.49
CA ARG A 105 10.12 5.32 9.44
C ARG A 105 9.26 4.13 9.83
N ILE A 106 8.42 4.26 10.85
CA ILE A 106 7.64 3.12 11.37
C ILE A 106 6.32 3.02 10.60
N LEU A 107 5.46 4.04 10.69
CA LEU A 107 4.13 4.03 10.09
C LEU A 107 4.19 3.96 8.55
N SER A 108 5.09 4.73 7.93
CA SER A 108 5.30 4.69 6.48
C SER A 108 5.73 3.30 5.96
N ARG A 109 6.58 2.58 6.70
CA ARG A 109 7.01 1.23 6.33
C ARG A 109 5.87 0.24 6.44
N LEU A 110 5.14 0.27 7.55
CA LEU A 110 3.97 -0.58 7.74
C LEU A 110 2.86 -0.30 6.72
N GLU A 111 2.66 0.96 6.34
CA GLU A 111 1.73 1.38 5.27
C GLU A 111 2.19 0.84 3.90
N SER A 112 3.49 0.94 3.57
CA SER A 112 4.01 0.46 2.29
C SER A 112 3.86 -1.04 2.06
N GLN A 113 3.79 -1.82 3.14
CA GLN A 113 3.59 -3.27 3.14
C GLN A 113 2.11 -3.65 3.34
N ASP A 114 1.21 -2.67 3.26
CA ASP A 114 -0.24 -2.83 3.41
C ASP A 114 -0.65 -3.46 4.75
N LEU A 115 0.16 -3.29 5.81
CA LEU A 115 -0.17 -3.76 7.16
C LEU A 115 -1.00 -2.75 7.93
N LEU A 116 -0.85 -1.47 7.59
CA LEU A 116 -1.64 -0.37 8.14
C LEU A 116 -2.31 0.42 7.02
N ILE A 117 -3.52 0.90 7.27
CA ILE A 117 -4.20 1.88 6.42
C ILE A 117 -4.38 3.19 7.18
N LYS A 118 -4.17 4.29 6.47
CA LYS A 118 -4.51 5.64 6.92
C LYS A 118 -5.90 6.03 6.42
N VAL A 119 -6.87 6.14 7.33
CA VAL A 119 -8.27 6.46 7.01
C VAL A 119 -8.62 7.86 7.53
N PRO A 120 -9.34 8.71 6.77
CA PRO A 120 -9.88 9.95 7.31
C PRO A 120 -10.92 9.64 8.39
N LYS A 121 -10.73 10.19 9.59
CA LYS A 121 -11.73 10.16 10.66
C LYS A 121 -12.88 11.05 10.23
N LYS A 122 -14.07 10.46 10.06
CA LYS A 122 -15.30 11.24 9.88
C LYS A 122 -15.55 11.96 11.20
N THR A 123 -15.16 13.23 11.28
CA THR A 123 -15.57 14.11 12.37
C THR A 123 -17.08 14.24 12.25
N GLN A 124 -17.83 13.59 13.14
CA GLN A 124 -19.23 13.94 13.36
C GLN A 124 -19.25 15.34 13.98
N THR A 125 -19.08 16.37 13.15
CA THR A 125 -19.56 17.70 13.52
C THR A 125 -21.07 17.59 13.58
N SER A 126 -21.59 17.65 14.80
CA SER A 126 -23.00 17.88 15.09
C SER A 126 -23.43 19.19 14.44
N SER A 127 -23.84 19.13 13.18
CA SER A 127 -24.54 20.20 12.48
C SER A 127 -25.88 19.64 12.04
N THR A 128 -26.90 20.03 12.78
CA THR A 128 -28.32 19.89 12.48
C THR A 128 -28.61 20.47 11.10
N SER A 129 -28.77 19.61 10.08
CA SER A 129 -29.55 19.92 8.86
C SER A 129 -29.62 18.70 7.93
N SER A 130 -30.78 18.04 7.98
CA SER A 130 -31.59 17.48 6.89
C SER A 130 -30.97 16.98 5.57
N SER A 131 -31.54 15.82 5.16
CA SER A 131 -31.75 15.28 3.81
C SER A 131 -30.58 14.67 3.02
N SER A 132 -30.54 13.33 3.05
CA SER A 132 -30.61 12.40 1.92
C SER A 132 -29.93 12.75 0.59
N ILE A 133 -28.99 11.90 0.14
CA ILE A 133 -29.14 10.93 -0.96
C ILE A 133 -27.77 10.27 -1.22
N SER A 134 -27.81 8.97 -1.43
CA SER A 134 -26.75 8.05 -1.83
C SER A 134 -26.03 8.41 -3.13
N SER A 135 -24.69 8.34 -3.15
CA SER A 135 -23.93 7.80 -4.30
C SER A 135 -22.42 7.73 -4.03
N ASN A 136 -21.88 6.52 -4.26
CA ASN A 136 -20.54 6.16 -4.73
C ASN A 136 -19.48 7.27 -4.83
N SER A 137 -18.40 7.17 -4.05
CA SER A 137 -17.24 8.06 -4.14
C SER A 137 -16.03 7.33 -4.73
N THR A 138 -15.82 7.53 -6.03
CA THR A 138 -14.54 7.41 -6.73
C THR A 138 -13.63 8.53 -6.21
N SER A 139 -12.45 8.17 -5.71
CA SER A 139 -11.47 9.13 -5.20
C SER A 139 -10.79 9.89 -6.33
N SER A 140 -11.28 11.09 -6.65
CA SER A 140 -10.55 12.09 -7.43
C SER A 140 -9.92 13.12 -6.49
N SER A 141 -8.59 13.17 -6.51
CA SER A 141 -7.80 14.21 -5.86
C SER A 141 -7.98 15.52 -6.62
N SER A 142 -8.85 16.39 -6.13
CA SER A 142 -8.91 17.79 -6.58
C SER A 142 -8.32 18.69 -5.50
N SER A 143 -7.19 19.32 -5.84
CA SER A 143 -6.60 20.44 -5.13
C SER A 143 -7.48 21.68 -5.33
N GLY A 144 -8.57 21.76 -4.56
CA GLY A 144 -9.45 22.91 -4.49
C GLY A 144 -9.07 23.80 -3.31
N THR A 145 -8.41 24.92 -3.59
CA THR A 145 -8.34 26.07 -2.69
C THR A 145 -9.74 26.67 -2.55
N GLY A 146 -10.47 26.28 -1.50
CA GLY A 146 -11.82 26.75 -1.22
C GLY A 146 -12.10 26.72 0.27
N SER A 147 -12.40 27.90 0.80
CA SER A 147 -12.59 28.29 2.19
C SER A 147 -13.52 27.38 3.01
N GLY A 148 -13.16 27.13 4.29
CA GLY A 148 -14.03 26.54 5.32
C GLY A 148 -13.65 25.14 5.83
N GLY A 149 -12.60 24.51 5.30
CA GLY A 149 -12.24 23.12 5.60
C GLY A 149 -11.45 22.94 6.89
N GLY A 150 -12.10 22.42 7.94
CA GLY A 150 -11.38 21.85 9.09
C GLY A 150 -10.36 20.81 8.61
N LYS A 151 -9.14 20.85 9.18
CA LYS A 151 -8.07 19.91 8.80
C LYS A 151 -8.56 18.48 8.99
N GLN A 152 -8.61 17.69 7.91
CA GLN A 152 -8.97 16.28 7.98
C GLN A 152 -8.05 15.57 8.98
N ILE A 153 -8.68 14.92 9.97
CA ILE A 153 -7.96 14.11 10.96
C ILE A 153 -7.84 12.71 10.37
N PHE A 154 -6.64 12.14 10.42
CA PHE A 154 -6.39 10.78 9.94
C PHE A 154 -6.13 9.84 11.12
N VAL A 155 -6.68 8.64 11.02
CA VAL A 155 -6.47 7.54 11.95
C VAL A 155 -5.77 6.38 11.24
N TRP A 156 -4.94 5.68 12.00
CA TRP A 156 -4.25 4.47 11.56
C TRP A 156 -5.02 3.25 12.04
N LYS A 157 -5.20 2.28 11.15
CA LYS A 157 -5.85 0.99 11.46
C LYS A 157 -4.98 -0.15 10.95
N ILE A 158 -5.05 -1.30 11.63
CA ILE A 158 -4.54 -2.56 11.06
C ILE A 158 -5.35 -2.88 9.82
N ASN A 159 -4.66 -3.26 8.76
CA ASN A 159 -5.28 -3.73 7.54
C ASN A 159 -5.37 -5.25 7.54
N GLU A 160 -6.54 -5.75 7.19
CA GLU A 160 -6.80 -7.16 6.90
C GLU A 160 -7.47 -7.23 5.54
N PRO A 161 -6.70 -7.09 4.45
CA PRO A 161 -7.30 -7.01 3.13
C PRO A 161 -7.91 -8.37 2.78
N LYS A 162 -9.14 -8.32 2.28
CA LYS A 162 -9.88 -9.50 1.85
C LYS A 162 -9.14 -10.14 0.68
N GLN A 163 -8.69 -11.37 0.87
CA GLN A 163 -7.99 -12.10 -0.18
C GLN A 163 -8.97 -12.82 -1.09
N SER A 164 -8.74 -12.71 -2.40
CA SER A 164 -9.50 -13.43 -3.42
C SER A 164 -9.22 -14.94 -3.38
N ASN A 165 -10.15 -15.73 -3.93
CA ASN A 165 -10.02 -17.18 -4.09
C ASN A 165 -9.16 -17.52 -5.33
N LEU A 166 -7.92 -17.05 -5.35
CA LEU A 166 -6.92 -17.37 -6.37
C LEU A 166 -6.08 -18.59 -5.94
N ASN A 167 -5.45 -19.26 -6.91
CA ASN A 167 -4.57 -20.41 -6.64
C ASN A 167 -3.19 -19.97 -6.13
N THR A 168 -2.76 -18.74 -6.44
CA THR A 168 -1.56 -18.15 -5.84
C THR A 168 -1.64 -18.16 -4.31
N PRO A 169 -0.52 -18.46 -3.63
CA PRO A 169 -0.52 -18.66 -2.18
C PRO A 169 -1.04 -17.43 -1.46
N LYS A 170 -1.89 -17.70 -0.46
CA LYS A 170 -2.49 -16.66 0.36
C LYS A 170 -1.43 -15.95 1.19
N TRP A 171 -1.43 -14.62 1.14
CA TRP A 171 -0.48 -13.84 1.94
C TRP A 171 -0.86 -13.89 3.41
N ASN A 172 0.02 -14.42 4.26
CA ASN A 172 -0.23 -14.59 5.67
C ASN A 172 0.22 -13.32 6.44
N PHE A 173 -0.72 -12.40 6.68
CA PHE A 173 -0.45 -11.14 7.39
C PHE A 173 0.04 -11.35 8.85
N PRO A 174 -0.54 -12.28 9.65
CA PRO A 174 -0.01 -12.60 10.98
C PRO A 174 1.46 -13.03 10.99
N GLU A 175 1.85 -13.94 10.10
CA GLU A 175 3.25 -14.39 10.01
C GLU A 175 4.18 -13.26 9.56
N HIS A 176 3.73 -12.44 8.61
CA HIS A 176 4.48 -11.29 8.16
C HIS A 176 4.75 -10.29 9.30
N TRP A 177 3.75 -10.03 10.15
CA TRP A 177 3.91 -9.25 11.37
C TRP A 177 4.91 -9.89 12.34
N ASN A 178 4.85 -11.20 12.53
CA ASN A 178 5.77 -11.90 13.43
C ASN A 178 7.22 -11.78 12.94
N LYS A 179 7.47 -11.97 11.64
CA LYS A 179 8.82 -11.78 11.05
C LYS A 179 9.37 -10.36 11.28
N LEU A 180 8.52 -9.33 11.20
CA LEU A 180 8.91 -7.94 11.49
C LEU A 180 9.22 -7.70 12.97
N ILE A 181 8.46 -8.32 13.87
CA ILE A 181 8.58 -8.14 15.32
C ILE A 181 9.78 -8.92 15.88
N GLU A 182 10.01 -10.13 15.38
CA GLU A 182 11.15 -10.96 15.76
C GLU A 182 12.46 -10.44 15.15
N GLY A 183 12.38 -9.61 14.10
CA GLY A 183 13.54 -9.09 13.39
C GLY A 183 14.29 -10.15 12.58
N THR A 184 13.66 -11.31 12.32
CA THR A 184 14.24 -12.43 11.56
C THR A 184 14.48 -12.07 10.10
N SER A 185 13.67 -11.18 9.54
CA SER A 185 13.81 -10.67 8.17
C SER A 185 13.88 -9.16 8.14
N THR A 186 14.70 -8.60 7.26
CA THR A 186 14.75 -7.14 7.12
C THR A 186 13.44 -6.63 6.51
N PRO A 187 12.94 -5.44 6.91
CA PRO A 187 11.71 -4.89 6.33
C PRO A 187 11.77 -4.74 4.80
N GLY A 188 12.97 -4.53 4.24
CA GLY A 188 13.16 -4.45 2.79
C GLY A 188 12.92 -5.78 2.07
N GLN A 189 13.43 -6.88 2.62
CA GLN A 189 13.20 -8.23 2.08
C GLN A 189 11.72 -8.60 2.13
N LEU A 190 11.07 -8.36 3.27
CA LEU A 190 9.63 -8.62 3.43
C LEU A 190 8.76 -7.79 2.48
N TYR A 191 9.13 -6.52 2.26
CA TYR A 191 8.46 -5.69 1.26
C TYR A 191 8.64 -6.26 -0.16
N PHE A 192 9.82 -6.76 -0.51
CA PHE A 192 10.05 -7.38 -1.80
C PHE A 192 9.22 -8.66 -1.97
N GLU A 193 9.20 -9.54 -0.99
CA GLU A 193 8.35 -10.75 -0.98
C GLU A 193 6.87 -10.39 -1.16
N TYR A 194 6.40 -9.37 -0.44
CA TYR A 194 5.04 -8.86 -0.55
C TYR A 194 4.71 -8.38 -1.97
N GLN A 195 5.61 -7.58 -2.57
CA GLN A 195 5.44 -7.07 -3.93
C GLN A 195 5.42 -8.20 -4.96
N GLN A 196 6.27 -9.22 -4.81
CA GLN A 196 6.25 -10.40 -5.69
C GLN A 196 4.93 -11.14 -5.61
N ASN A 197 4.37 -11.33 -4.40
CA ASN A 197 3.06 -11.95 -4.24
C ASN A 197 1.93 -11.12 -4.90
N LEU A 198 1.96 -9.80 -4.75
CA LEU A 198 1.00 -8.91 -5.40
C LEU A 198 1.07 -9.00 -6.93
N ILE A 199 2.28 -9.02 -7.50
CA ILE A 199 2.49 -9.14 -8.94
C ILE A 199 1.94 -10.47 -9.44
N ALA A 200 2.32 -11.58 -8.79
CA ALA A 200 1.85 -12.93 -9.14
C ALA A 200 0.30 -13.03 -9.10
N ARG A 201 -0.32 -12.46 -8.07
CA ARG A 201 -1.79 -12.41 -7.96
C ARG A 201 -2.44 -11.60 -9.06
N LYS A 202 -1.88 -10.43 -9.38
CA LYS A 202 -2.39 -9.56 -10.45
C LYS A 202 -2.26 -10.23 -11.82
N GLU A 203 -1.17 -10.97 -12.04
CA GLU A 203 -0.95 -11.74 -13.25
C GLU A 203 -1.94 -12.91 -13.36
N GLU A 204 -2.18 -13.65 -12.29
CA GLU A 204 -3.16 -14.73 -12.27
C GLU A 204 -4.59 -14.20 -12.49
N GLU A 205 -4.97 -13.11 -11.82
CA GLU A 205 -6.28 -12.47 -12.01
C GLU A 205 -6.44 -11.99 -13.45
N LYS A 206 -5.39 -11.40 -14.03
CA LYS A 206 -5.38 -11.00 -15.44
C LYS A 206 -5.55 -12.21 -16.34
N GLN A 207 -4.82 -13.31 -16.11
CA GLN A 207 -4.90 -14.52 -16.91
C GLN A 207 -6.31 -15.13 -16.85
N ARG A 208 -6.89 -15.23 -15.66
CA ARG A 208 -8.28 -15.67 -15.48
C ARG A 208 -9.27 -14.75 -16.21
N GLY A 209 -9.03 -13.45 -16.21
CA GLY A 209 -9.80 -12.47 -16.98
C GLY A 209 -9.71 -12.70 -18.49
N LEU A 210 -8.52 -13.03 -19.00
CA LEU A 210 -8.28 -13.37 -20.41
C LEU A 210 -8.93 -14.70 -20.80
N ASP A 211 -8.87 -15.70 -19.91
CA ASP A 211 -9.41 -17.05 -20.17
C ASP A 211 -10.93 -17.09 -20.06
N SER A 212 -11.51 -16.30 -19.16
CA SER A 212 -12.96 -16.09 -19.09
C SER A 212 -13.51 -15.15 -20.18
N GLY A 213 -12.64 -14.55 -21.01
CA GLY A 213 -13.02 -13.60 -22.06
C GLY A 213 -13.53 -12.24 -21.54
N LYS A 214 -13.45 -11.98 -20.23
CA LYS A 214 -13.82 -10.68 -19.63
C LYS A 214 -12.82 -9.58 -19.99
N VAL A 215 -11.56 -9.96 -20.16
CA VAL A 215 -10.47 -9.06 -20.56
C VAL A 215 -10.04 -9.46 -21.96
N LEU A 216 -9.92 -8.48 -22.85
CA LEU A 216 -9.39 -8.71 -24.19
C LEU A 216 -7.86 -8.82 -24.11
N ARG A 217 -7.30 -9.83 -24.80
CA ARG A 217 -5.85 -9.95 -25.00
C ARG A 217 -5.35 -8.73 -25.77
N THR A 218 -4.18 -8.20 -25.40
CA THR A 218 -3.52 -7.17 -26.20
C THR A 218 -2.91 -7.80 -27.46
N GLU A 219 -2.60 -7.01 -28.49
CA GLU A 219 -2.15 -7.60 -29.76
C GLU A 219 -0.87 -8.41 -29.60
N LYS A 220 0.09 -7.94 -28.79
CA LYS A 220 1.30 -8.71 -28.47
C LYS A 220 0.96 -10.08 -27.85
N GLN A 221 0.01 -10.10 -26.92
CA GLN A 221 -0.45 -11.34 -26.30
C GLN A 221 -1.21 -12.25 -27.25
N ILE A 222 -1.92 -11.69 -28.25
CA ILE A 222 -2.56 -12.48 -29.31
C ILE A 222 -1.49 -13.14 -30.19
N TRP A 223 -0.40 -12.44 -30.48
CA TRP A 223 0.74 -12.99 -31.25
C TRP A 223 1.50 -14.08 -30.50
N GLU A 224 1.70 -13.90 -29.19
CA GLU A 224 2.36 -14.89 -28.32
C GLU A 224 1.46 -16.10 -28.01
N ASN A 225 0.15 -16.03 -28.30
CA ASN A 225 -0.78 -17.12 -28.02
C ASN A 225 -0.68 -18.24 -29.08
N GLU A 226 -0.21 -19.42 -28.68
CA GLU A 226 -0.07 -20.60 -29.55
C GLU A 226 -1.42 -21.08 -30.12
N ASN A 227 -2.51 -20.89 -29.37
CA ASN A 227 -3.86 -21.25 -29.80
C ASN A 227 -4.53 -20.17 -30.68
N ARG A 228 -3.76 -19.21 -31.21
CA ARG A 228 -4.27 -18.21 -32.16
C ARG A 228 -4.74 -18.92 -33.42
N LEU A 229 -5.99 -18.64 -33.82
CA LEU A 229 -6.47 -19.07 -35.12
C LEU A 229 -5.78 -18.24 -36.22
N PRO A 230 -4.98 -18.86 -37.11
CA PRO A 230 -4.17 -18.12 -38.10
C PRO A 230 -5.04 -17.38 -39.13
N ILE A 231 -6.32 -17.75 -39.26
CA ILE A 231 -7.29 -17.14 -40.17
C ILE A 231 -7.73 -15.74 -39.69
N LEU A 232 -7.62 -15.45 -38.39
CA LEU A 232 -8.03 -14.19 -37.79
C LEU A 232 -6.86 -13.20 -37.78
N THR A 233 -7.05 -12.04 -38.41
CA THR A 233 -6.07 -10.96 -38.34
C THR A 233 -6.24 -10.10 -37.08
N THR A 234 -5.12 -9.61 -36.56
CA THR A 234 -5.07 -8.64 -35.45
C THR A 234 -5.34 -7.23 -35.95
N ASN A 235 -5.57 -6.28 -35.05
CA ASN A 235 -5.75 -4.88 -35.42
C ASN A 235 -4.47 -4.28 -36.01
N LEU A 236 -3.29 -4.66 -35.50
CA LEU A 236 -2.00 -4.19 -36.03
C LEU A 236 -1.78 -4.63 -37.48
N GLU A 237 -2.11 -5.87 -37.83
CA GLU A 237 -2.05 -6.34 -39.22
C GLU A 237 -2.99 -5.53 -40.13
N ARG A 238 -4.15 -5.11 -39.60
CA ARG A 238 -5.15 -4.35 -40.34
C ARG A 238 -4.85 -2.86 -40.45
N LEU A 239 -3.93 -2.30 -39.66
CA LEU A 239 -3.60 -0.87 -39.71
C LEU A 239 -3.07 -0.44 -41.08
N HIS A 240 -2.39 -1.35 -41.80
CA HIS A 240 -1.88 -1.11 -43.15
C HIS A 240 -2.98 -1.10 -44.22
N LEU A 241 -4.22 -1.44 -43.87
CA LEU A 241 -5.37 -1.44 -44.78
C LEU A 241 -6.13 -0.11 -44.71
N ASN A 242 -6.66 0.34 -45.84
CA ASN A 242 -7.58 1.49 -45.88
C ASN A 242 -8.78 1.29 -44.94
N LYS A 243 -9.26 2.37 -44.30
CA LYS A 243 -10.34 2.36 -43.28
C LYS A 243 -11.57 1.51 -43.66
N ARG A 244 -12.02 1.59 -44.92
CA ARG A 244 -13.14 0.78 -45.42
C ARG A 244 -12.83 -0.72 -45.36
N LYS A 245 -11.62 -1.11 -45.77
CA LYS A 245 -11.17 -2.51 -45.77
C LYS A 245 -10.94 -3.01 -44.35
N SER A 246 -10.26 -2.24 -43.49
CA SER A 246 -9.96 -2.64 -42.11
C SER A 246 -11.23 -2.92 -41.29
N LEU A 247 -12.28 -2.10 -41.45
CA LEU A 247 -13.57 -2.32 -40.77
C LEU A 247 -14.35 -3.53 -41.31
N SER A 248 -14.29 -3.79 -42.63
CA SER A 248 -15.00 -4.92 -43.24
C SER A 248 -14.32 -6.27 -43.01
N ARG A 249 -13.01 -6.26 -42.75
CA ARG A 249 -12.16 -7.45 -42.64
C ARG A 249 -12.57 -8.41 -41.51
N PRO A 250 -12.77 -7.98 -40.25
CA PRO A 250 -13.16 -8.89 -39.17
C PRO A 250 -14.47 -9.63 -39.46
N LYS A 251 -15.44 -8.99 -40.11
CA LYS A 251 -16.71 -9.64 -40.51
C LYS A 251 -16.47 -10.75 -41.54
N LYS A 252 -15.59 -10.52 -42.53
CA LYS A 252 -15.25 -11.51 -43.56
C LYS A 252 -14.48 -12.69 -42.97
N GLU A 253 -13.57 -12.43 -42.04
CA GLU A 253 -12.77 -13.46 -41.38
C GLU A 253 -13.61 -14.36 -40.47
N ARG A 254 -14.56 -13.78 -39.72
CA ARG A 254 -15.52 -14.57 -38.92
C ARG A 254 -16.37 -15.50 -39.79
N LYS A 255 -16.93 -15.00 -40.90
CA LYS A 255 -17.66 -15.84 -41.86
C LYS A 255 -16.81 -16.99 -42.42
N ARG A 256 -15.54 -16.71 -42.74
CA ARG A 256 -14.62 -17.74 -43.24
C ARG A 256 -14.29 -18.79 -42.17
N LEU A 257 -14.14 -18.36 -40.93
CA LEU A 257 -13.91 -19.24 -39.78
C LEU A 257 -15.12 -20.14 -39.53
N GLU A 258 -16.34 -19.59 -39.53
CA GLU A 258 -17.58 -20.37 -39.39
C GLU A 258 -17.68 -21.45 -40.47
N LEU A 259 -17.38 -21.09 -41.73
CA LEU A 259 -17.33 -22.06 -42.83
C LEU A 259 -16.28 -23.14 -42.58
N PHE A 260 -15.07 -22.77 -42.18
CA PHE A 260 -13.99 -23.73 -41.91
C PHE A 260 -14.35 -24.70 -40.77
N GLN A 261 -14.99 -24.20 -39.70
CA GLN A 261 -15.44 -25.04 -38.58
C GLN A 261 -16.62 -25.94 -38.95
N SER A 262 -17.43 -25.56 -39.95
CA SER A 262 -18.59 -26.35 -40.39
C SER A 262 -18.25 -27.53 -41.30
N VAL A 263 -17.01 -27.63 -41.80
CA VAL A 263 -16.57 -28.77 -42.62
C VAL A 263 -16.20 -29.92 -41.68
N PRO A 264 -16.92 -31.06 -41.69
CA PRO A 264 -16.52 -32.22 -40.89
C PRO A 264 -15.17 -32.73 -41.39
N LEU A 265 -14.21 -32.89 -40.47
CA LEU A 265 -12.95 -33.60 -40.71
C LEU A 265 -13.30 -35.03 -41.14
N ILE A 266 -13.26 -35.29 -42.44
CA ILE A 266 -13.37 -36.65 -42.99
C ILE A 266 -12.12 -37.39 -42.50
N ASN A 267 -12.33 -38.38 -41.63
CA ASN A 267 -11.32 -39.28 -41.08
C ASN A 267 -10.33 -39.76 -42.15
N GLU A 268 -9.07 -39.35 -42.08
CA GLU A 268 -7.97 -40.08 -42.72
C GLU A 268 -7.76 -41.39 -41.95
N GLY A 269 -8.50 -42.42 -42.37
CA GLY A 269 -8.47 -43.74 -41.75
C GLY A 269 -9.04 -44.86 -42.62
N GLN A 270 -9.11 -44.68 -43.93
CA GLN A 270 -9.34 -45.79 -44.87
C GLN A 270 -8.05 -46.07 -45.63
N SER A 271 -7.20 -46.87 -44.99
CA SER A 271 -6.14 -47.63 -45.65
C SER A 271 -6.76 -48.54 -46.71
N THR A 272 -6.41 -48.27 -47.97
CA THR A 272 -6.63 -49.15 -49.11
C THR A 272 -5.82 -50.45 -48.90
N SER A 273 -6.45 -51.53 -48.43
CA SER A 273 -5.89 -52.87 -48.55
C SER A 273 -6.31 -53.49 -49.88
N THR A 274 -5.41 -53.38 -50.85
CA THR A 274 -5.40 -54.13 -52.11
C THR A 274 -5.40 -55.63 -51.81
N ALA A 275 -6.53 -56.31 -52.00
CA ALA A 275 -6.56 -57.77 -52.09
C ALA A 275 -6.45 -58.15 -53.57
N GLN A 276 -5.27 -58.69 -53.91
CA GLN A 276 -4.94 -59.28 -55.22
C GLN A 276 -5.90 -60.42 -55.56
N ALA A 277 -6.37 -60.41 -56.81
CA ALA A 277 -6.89 -61.57 -57.51
C ALA A 277 -5.80 -62.15 -58.42
N ALA A 278 -5.86 -63.48 -58.58
CA ALA A 278 -5.03 -64.38 -59.38
C ALA A 278 -3.76 -64.92 -58.70
#